data_AF-D5MFK4-F1
#
_entry.id   AF-D5MFK4-F1
#
_cell.length_a   1.000
_cell.length_b   1.000
_cell.length_c   1.000
_cell.angle_alpha   90.00
_cell.angle_beta   90.00
_cell.angle_gamma   90.00
#
_symmetry.space_group_name_H-M   'P 1'
#
loop_
_entity.id
_entity.type
_entity.pdbx_description
1 polymer ?
#
loop_
_entity_poly.entity_id
_entity_poly.type
_entity_poly.pdbx_seq_one_letter_code
_entity_poly.pdbx_strand_id
1 'polypeptide(L)'
;MGFLSGLFSSQSDYERQLEDTHAQMFQSMMGISASEARRTARDMIRDAKEELKRSGAADTPQDYGDQLLLRESTDPSVKEQFAMKRQEGVTDSDIRWWWNLPAIERVLIEKVDGLQRYAICLKGSGEGQTPEQAAAALRKHHPMYGDPADTSQATGDDRPLPYELKGRVDAYIQKRFQADPLIYKKEIAHSSTLNALIRKGIRSGQV
;
A
#
# COMPACT_ATOMS: atom_id res chain seq x y z
N MET A 1 -14.32 4.25 -1.57
CA MET A 1 -15.03 4.78 -0.39
C MET A 1 -14.02 4.82 0.75
N GLY A 2 -13.49 6.00 1.06
CA GLY A 2 -12.47 6.16 2.08
C GLY A 2 -13.02 5.73 3.44
N PHE A 3 -12.36 4.78 4.09
CA PHE A 3 -12.77 4.26 5.39
C PHE A 3 -12.68 5.29 6.53
N LEU A 4 -12.19 6.51 6.27
CA LEU A 4 -11.85 7.49 7.31
C LEU A 4 -12.38 8.91 7.07
N SER A 5 -13.25 9.14 6.07
CA SER A 5 -13.80 10.49 5.83
C SER A 5 -15.11 10.71 6.59
N GLY A 6 -15.02 11.01 7.90
CA GLY A 6 -16.20 11.32 8.68
C GLY A 6 -15.90 12.01 10.00
N LEU A 7 -16.14 13.33 10.02
CA LEU A 7 -16.39 14.22 11.16
C LEU A 7 -15.16 14.84 11.85
N PHE A 8 -15.19 16.18 11.93
CA PHE A 8 -14.23 17.02 12.64
C PHE A 8 -14.06 16.51 14.08
N SER A 9 -12.86 16.01 14.31
CA SER A 9 -12.42 15.47 15.57
C SER A 9 -11.11 16.19 15.89
N SER A 10 -10.87 16.53 17.15
CA SER A 10 -9.61 17.16 17.56
C SER A 10 -8.42 16.30 17.10
N GLN A 11 -7.20 16.86 17.02
CA GLN A 11 -6.02 16.06 16.66
C GLN A 11 -5.89 14.78 17.53
N SER A 12 -6.33 14.85 18.78
CA SER A 12 -6.39 13.69 19.69
C SER A 12 -7.45 12.65 19.32
N ASP A 13 -8.58 13.05 18.75
CA ASP A 13 -9.64 12.13 18.35
C ASP A 13 -9.26 11.36 17.07
N TYR A 14 -8.62 12.04 16.12
CA TYR A 14 -8.10 11.43 14.90
C TYR A 14 -6.97 10.43 15.20
N GLU A 15 -6.04 10.79 16.09
CA GLU A 15 -4.99 9.85 16.51
C GLU A 15 -5.56 8.64 17.26
N ARG A 16 -6.59 8.83 18.09
CA ARG A 16 -7.30 7.71 18.73
C ARG A 16 -7.98 6.82 17.70
N GLN A 17 -8.59 7.38 16.66
CA GLN A 17 -9.18 6.60 15.56
C GLN A 17 -8.12 5.78 14.81
N LEU A 18 -6.94 6.35 14.55
CA LEU A 18 -5.82 5.62 13.97
C LEU A 18 -5.37 4.49 14.90
N GLU A 19 -5.22 4.75 16.20
CA GLU A 19 -4.85 3.73 17.19
C GLU A 19 -5.84 2.58 17.19
N ASP A 20 -7.14 2.86 17.31
CA ASP A 20 -8.18 1.83 17.39
C ASP A 20 -8.23 0.98 16.10
N THR A 21 -8.14 1.62 14.93
CA THR A 21 -8.14 0.93 13.63
C THR A 21 -6.96 -0.03 13.51
N HIS A 22 -5.75 0.44 13.85
CA HIS A 22 -4.55 -0.39 13.73
C HIS A 22 -4.48 -1.45 14.83
N ALA A 23 -4.96 -1.17 16.05
CA ALA A 23 -5.05 -2.15 17.12
C ALA A 23 -5.98 -3.31 16.73
N GLN A 24 -7.16 -3.01 16.16
CA GLN A 24 -8.07 -4.06 15.68
C GLN A 24 -7.43 -4.92 14.59
N MET A 25 -6.72 -4.29 13.66
CA MET A 25 -5.97 -4.99 12.62
C MET A 25 -4.87 -5.89 13.20
N PHE A 26 -4.05 -5.41 14.14
CA PHE A 26 -2.99 -6.24 14.74
C PHE A 26 -3.54 -7.38 15.56
N GLN A 27 -4.61 -7.16 16.32
CA GLN A 27 -5.28 -8.23 17.04
C GLN A 27 -5.76 -9.32 16.08
N SER A 28 -6.37 -8.95 14.95
CA SER A 28 -6.88 -9.89 13.95
C SER A 28 -5.77 -10.61 13.20
N MET A 29 -4.69 -9.90 12.86
CA MET A 29 -3.60 -10.43 12.02
C MET A 29 -2.58 -11.26 12.82
N MET A 30 -2.27 -10.86 14.05
CA MET A 30 -1.21 -11.45 14.86
C MET A 30 -1.75 -12.35 15.97
N GLY A 31 -3.06 -12.33 16.26
CA GLY A 31 -3.66 -13.11 17.34
C GLY A 31 -3.23 -12.68 18.75
N ILE A 32 -2.68 -11.46 18.89
CA ILE A 32 -2.22 -10.91 20.16
C ILE A 32 -3.37 -10.35 21.00
N SER A 33 -3.12 -10.09 22.29
CA SER A 33 -4.13 -9.52 23.19
C SER A 33 -4.50 -8.08 22.79
N ALA A 34 -5.71 -7.62 23.14
CA ALA A 34 -6.14 -6.26 22.83
C ALA A 34 -5.23 -5.16 23.44
N SER A 35 -4.68 -5.40 24.63
CA SER A 35 -3.75 -4.47 25.28
C SER A 35 -2.40 -4.41 24.57
N GLU A 36 -1.92 -5.55 24.09
CA GLU A 36 -0.70 -5.63 23.28
C GLU A 36 -0.91 -4.99 21.91
N ALA A 37 -2.03 -5.27 21.24
CA ALA A 37 -2.38 -4.67 19.95
C ALA A 37 -2.44 -3.14 19.99
N ARG A 38 -3.04 -2.57 21.05
CA ARG A 38 -3.03 -1.11 21.28
C ARG A 38 -1.64 -0.56 21.49
N ARG A 39 -0.78 -1.27 22.24
CA ARG A 39 0.62 -0.86 22.44
C ARG A 39 1.36 -0.84 21.11
N THR A 40 1.25 -1.91 20.33
CA THR A 40 1.86 -2.01 18.98
C THR A 40 1.38 -0.89 18.06
N ALA A 41 0.08 -0.57 18.07
CA ALA A 41 -0.46 0.54 17.30
C ALA A 41 0.14 1.89 17.71
N ARG A 42 0.23 2.19 19.01
CA ARG A 42 0.86 3.43 19.50
C ARG A 42 2.33 3.53 19.15
N ASP A 43 3.07 2.44 19.30
CA ASP A 43 4.49 2.41 18.93
C ASP A 43 4.67 2.68 17.44
N MET A 44 3.86 2.06 16.58
CA MET A 44 3.89 2.31 15.13
C MET A 44 3.53 3.76 14.76
N ILE A 45 2.53 4.35 15.42
CA ILE A 45 2.14 5.75 15.22
C ILE A 45 3.26 6.70 15.65
N ARG A 46 3.91 6.44 16.80
CA ARG A 46 5.06 7.22 17.27
C ARG A 46 6.19 7.18 16.23
N ASP A 47 6.56 5.99 15.78
CA ASP A 47 7.66 5.79 14.84
C ASP A 47 7.35 6.47 13.48
N ALA A 48 6.08 6.42 13.04
CA ALA A 48 5.62 7.13 11.83
C ALA A 48 5.75 8.65 11.97
N LYS A 49 5.40 9.23 13.13
CA LYS A 49 5.57 10.67 13.38
C LYS A 49 7.03 11.08 13.39
N GLU A 50 7.91 10.28 13.98
CA GLU A 50 9.35 10.54 13.98
C GLU A 50 9.95 10.51 12.58
N GLU A 51 9.47 9.60 11.71
CA GLU A 51 9.86 9.53 10.32
C GLU A 51 9.40 10.74 9.49
N LEU A 52 8.15 11.18 9.70
CA LEU A 52 7.64 12.40 9.08
C LEU A 52 8.43 13.65 9.51
N LYS A 53 8.79 13.72 10.79
CA LYS A 53 9.61 14.82 11.31
C LYS A 53 11.00 14.82 10.67
N ARG A 54 11.63 13.65 10.51
CA ARG A 54 12.96 13.51 9.90
C ARG A 54 12.96 13.82 8.40
N SER A 55 11.90 13.44 7.68
CA SER A 55 11.76 13.67 6.24
C SER A 55 11.28 15.09 5.89
N GLY A 56 10.81 15.87 6.87
CA GLY A 56 10.19 17.18 6.63
C GLY A 56 8.80 17.09 6.00
N ALA A 57 8.20 15.90 5.92
CA ALA A 57 6.88 15.67 5.33
C ALA A 57 5.72 15.87 6.31
N ALA A 58 6.00 16.21 7.58
CA ALA A 58 5.00 16.38 8.63
C ALA A 58 3.94 17.45 8.28
N ASP A 59 4.35 18.50 7.58
CA ASP A 59 3.51 19.66 7.25
C ASP A 59 2.94 19.60 5.81
N THR A 60 2.90 18.39 5.22
CA THR A 60 2.34 18.21 3.87
C THR A 60 0.85 18.60 3.89
N PRO A 61 0.40 19.50 3.01
CA PRO A 61 -0.98 19.95 3.01
C PRO A 61 -1.94 18.83 2.56
N GLN A 62 -3.20 18.92 2.98
CA GLN A 62 -4.20 17.88 2.69
C GLN A 62 -4.58 17.80 1.19
N ASP A 63 -4.37 18.88 0.44
CA ASP A 63 -4.59 18.97 -1.01
C ASP A 63 -3.29 18.77 -1.82
N TYR A 64 -2.28 18.13 -1.23
CA TYR A 64 -0.95 18.04 -1.84
C TYR A 64 -0.95 17.35 -3.21
N GLY A 65 -1.81 16.35 -3.43
CA GLY A 65 -2.00 15.74 -4.74
C GLY A 65 -2.50 16.72 -5.80
N ASP A 66 -3.43 17.60 -5.45
CA ASP A 66 -3.89 18.67 -6.34
C ASP A 66 -2.78 19.68 -6.64
N GLN A 67 -2.00 20.04 -5.62
CA GLN A 67 -0.83 20.92 -5.81
C GLN A 67 0.23 20.28 -6.71
N LEU A 68 0.50 18.98 -6.57
CA LEU A 68 1.43 18.25 -7.44
C LEU A 68 0.95 18.25 -8.90
N LEU A 69 -0.35 17.99 -9.13
CA LEU A 69 -0.92 18.01 -10.48
C LEU A 69 -0.85 19.41 -11.12
N LEU A 70 -1.05 20.48 -10.35
CA LEU A 70 -0.84 21.85 -10.83
C LEU A 70 0.63 22.10 -11.21
N ARG A 71 1.55 21.67 -10.34
CA ARG A 71 3.00 21.81 -10.55
C ARG A 71 3.51 21.03 -11.76
N GLU A 72 2.84 19.95 -12.15
CA GLU A 72 3.22 19.14 -13.33
C GLU A 72 3.41 19.98 -14.61
N SER A 73 2.62 21.05 -14.76
CA SER A 73 2.73 21.97 -15.91
C SER A 73 4.00 22.83 -15.90
N THR A 74 4.62 23.02 -14.74
CA THR A 74 5.72 23.96 -14.51
C THR A 74 7.01 23.32 -13.98
N ASP A 75 6.94 22.11 -13.44
CA ASP A 75 8.04 21.37 -12.83
C ASP A 75 8.37 20.12 -13.66
N PRO A 76 9.50 20.12 -14.41
CA PRO A 76 9.90 18.98 -15.23
C PRO A 76 10.09 17.68 -14.45
N SER A 77 10.53 17.76 -13.19
CA SER A 77 10.75 16.57 -12.35
C SER A 77 9.42 15.91 -11.98
N VAL A 78 8.43 16.71 -11.57
CA VAL A 78 7.07 16.21 -11.31
C VAL A 78 6.46 15.61 -12.57
N LYS A 79 6.62 16.29 -13.71
CA LYS A 79 6.14 15.80 -15.01
C LYS A 79 6.74 14.45 -15.39
N GLU A 80 8.05 14.28 -15.23
CA GLU A 80 8.73 13.02 -15.53
C GLU A 80 8.27 11.89 -14.60
N GLN A 81 8.21 12.15 -13.29
CA GLN A 81 7.73 11.17 -12.31
C GLN A 81 6.28 10.73 -12.60
N PHE A 82 5.40 11.66 -12.94
CA PHE A 82 4.01 11.34 -13.28
C PHE A 82 3.91 10.63 -14.64
N ALA A 83 4.72 10.98 -15.63
CA ALA A 83 4.77 10.24 -16.89
C ALA A 83 5.13 8.76 -16.65
N MET A 84 6.13 8.48 -15.80
CA MET A 84 6.50 7.11 -15.42
C MET A 84 5.36 6.39 -14.70
N LYS A 85 4.71 7.04 -13.73
CA LYS A 85 3.58 6.44 -13.01
C LYS A 85 2.38 6.17 -13.92
N ARG A 86 2.09 7.06 -14.87
CA ARG A 86 0.99 6.87 -15.85
C ARG A 86 1.26 5.72 -16.81
N GLN A 87 2.52 5.37 -17.10
CA GLN A 87 2.85 4.15 -17.85
C GLN A 87 2.44 2.86 -17.10
N GLU A 88 2.35 2.92 -15.77
CA GLU A 88 1.85 1.83 -14.93
C GLU A 88 0.32 1.85 -14.78
N GLY A 89 -0.38 2.79 -15.44
CA GLY A 89 -1.84 2.93 -15.40
C GLY A 89 -2.38 3.75 -14.23
N VAL A 90 -1.52 4.52 -13.55
CA VAL A 90 -1.91 5.54 -12.57
C VAL A 90 -2.70 6.64 -13.28
N THR A 91 -3.81 7.05 -12.67
CA THR A 91 -4.63 8.18 -13.12
C THR A 91 -4.46 9.38 -12.19
N ASP A 92 -4.92 10.56 -12.61
CA ASP A 92 -4.91 11.75 -11.75
C ASP A 92 -5.81 11.57 -10.50
N SER A 93 -6.85 10.73 -10.58
CA SER A 93 -7.65 10.35 -9.40
C SER A 93 -6.86 9.49 -8.41
N ASP A 94 -5.97 8.63 -8.91
CA ASP A 94 -5.10 7.80 -8.06
C ASP A 94 -4.03 8.66 -7.37
N ILE A 95 -3.48 9.64 -8.10
CA ILE A 95 -2.55 10.64 -7.56
C ILE A 95 -3.23 11.42 -6.43
N ARG A 96 -4.43 11.96 -6.66
CA ARG A 96 -5.20 12.66 -5.61
C ARG A 96 -5.53 11.74 -4.45
N TRP A 97 -6.00 10.54 -4.73
CA TRP A 97 -6.38 9.58 -3.68
C TRP A 97 -5.21 9.33 -2.74
N TRP A 98 -4.01 9.09 -3.25
CA TRP A 98 -2.85 8.83 -2.40
C TRP A 98 -2.29 10.10 -1.75
N TRP A 99 -1.98 11.12 -2.54
CA TRP A 99 -1.24 12.29 -2.04
C TRP A 99 -2.10 13.25 -1.21
N ASN A 100 -3.43 13.16 -1.26
CA ASN A 100 -4.32 13.90 -0.36
C ASN A 100 -4.61 13.14 0.95
N LEU A 101 -4.10 11.92 1.12
CA LEU A 101 -4.11 11.27 2.45
C LEU A 101 -3.20 12.05 3.40
N PRO A 102 -3.60 12.19 4.68
CA PRO A 102 -2.71 12.70 5.71
C PRO A 102 -1.38 11.94 5.66
N ALA A 103 -0.25 12.67 5.72
CA ALA A 103 1.07 12.06 5.54
C ALA A 103 1.33 10.88 6.48
N ILE A 104 0.77 10.94 7.70
CA ILE A 104 0.85 9.85 8.68
C ILE A 104 0.13 8.58 8.22
N GLU A 105 -1.02 8.68 7.54
CA GLU A 105 -1.72 7.50 7.02
C GLU A 105 -0.89 6.82 5.95
N ARG A 106 -0.25 7.58 5.05
CA ARG A 106 0.62 7.01 4.01
C ARG A 106 1.76 6.20 4.62
N VAL A 107 2.44 6.79 5.61
CA VAL A 107 3.54 6.10 6.33
C VAL A 107 3.02 4.85 7.07
N LEU A 108 1.85 4.93 7.70
CA LEU A 108 1.25 3.78 8.39
C LEU A 108 0.89 2.67 7.39
N ILE A 109 0.30 3.00 6.25
CA ILE A 109 -0.01 2.04 5.17
C ILE A 109 1.27 1.32 4.71
N GLU A 110 2.35 2.06 4.43
CA GLU A 110 3.63 1.50 4.02
C GLU A 110 4.24 0.59 5.10
N LYS A 111 4.15 0.99 6.38
CA LYS A 111 4.62 0.18 7.52
C LYS A 111 3.83 -1.11 7.69
N VAL A 112 2.50 -1.06 7.53
CA VAL A 112 1.64 -2.23 7.60
C VAL A 112 1.96 -3.20 6.46
N ASP A 113 2.12 -2.71 5.24
CA ASP A 113 2.55 -3.54 4.10
C ASP A 113 3.94 -4.14 4.35
N GLY A 114 4.87 -3.38 4.95
CA GLY A 114 6.17 -3.90 5.41
C GLY A 114 6.05 -5.03 6.44
N LEU A 115 5.23 -4.85 7.46
CA LEU A 115 5.01 -5.84 8.51
C LEU A 115 4.36 -7.12 7.98
N GLN A 116 3.35 -7.00 7.11
CA GLN A 116 2.71 -8.15 6.47
C GLN A 116 3.70 -8.98 5.66
N ARG A 117 4.54 -8.31 4.84
CA ARG A 117 5.60 -8.98 4.08
C ARG A 117 6.58 -9.71 5.00
N TYR A 118 7.03 -9.06 6.07
CA TYR A 118 7.91 -9.68 7.06
C TYR A 118 7.28 -10.90 7.72
N ALA A 119 6.02 -10.80 8.15
CA ALA A 119 5.29 -11.90 8.78
C ALA A 119 5.13 -13.12 7.85
N ILE A 120 4.85 -12.89 6.57
CA ILE A 120 4.75 -13.96 5.57
C ILE A 120 6.10 -14.65 5.37
N CYS A 121 7.19 -13.87 5.25
CA CYS A 121 8.52 -14.44 5.12
C CYS A 121 8.93 -15.24 6.37
N LEU A 122 8.66 -14.72 7.57
CA LEU A 122 8.95 -15.39 8.83
C LEU A 122 8.18 -16.73 8.94
N LYS A 123 6.91 -16.73 8.54
CA LYS A 123 6.11 -17.97 8.47
C LYS A 123 6.74 -18.98 7.51
N GLY A 124 7.14 -18.55 6.32
CA GLY A 124 7.81 -19.42 5.34
C GLY A 124 9.09 -20.03 5.91
N SER A 125 9.92 -19.25 6.60
CA SER A 125 11.11 -19.76 7.28
C SER A 125 10.77 -20.79 8.36
N GLY A 126 9.70 -20.58 9.14
CA GLY A 126 9.21 -21.55 10.11
C GLY A 126 8.72 -22.86 9.48
N GLU A 127 8.28 -22.82 8.22
CA GLU A 127 7.90 -23.98 7.41
C GLU A 127 9.09 -24.62 6.67
N GLY A 128 10.32 -24.15 6.91
CA GLY A 128 11.54 -24.67 6.30
C GLY A 128 11.84 -24.15 4.90
N GLN A 129 11.15 -23.10 4.45
CA GLN A 129 11.42 -22.46 3.16
C GLN A 129 12.73 -21.68 3.19
N THR A 130 13.45 -21.65 2.07
CA THR A 130 14.57 -20.71 1.90
C THR A 130 14.04 -19.28 1.74
N PRO A 131 14.88 -18.25 1.99
CA PRO A 131 14.50 -16.86 1.77
C PRO A 131 13.94 -16.60 0.35
N GLU A 132 14.50 -17.24 -0.67
CA GLU A 132 14.07 -17.09 -2.06
C GLU A 132 12.70 -17.71 -2.31
N GLN A 133 12.42 -18.87 -1.70
CA GLN A 133 11.12 -19.53 -1.77
C GLN A 133 10.05 -18.71 -1.08
N ALA A 134 10.34 -18.19 0.12
CA ALA A 134 9.43 -17.32 0.86
C ALA A 134 9.15 -16.02 0.10
N ALA A 135 10.19 -15.40 -0.49
CA ALA A 135 10.04 -14.21 -1.33
C ALA A 135 9.23 -14.49 -2.61
N ALA A 136 9.45 -15.63 -3.27
CA ALA A 136 8.67 -16.03 -4.43
C ALA A 136 7.19 -16.26 -4.07
N ALA A 137 6.92 -16.96 -2.96
CA ALA A 137 5.57 -17.18 -2.46
C ALA A 137 4.86 -15.85 -2.10
N LEU A 138 5.59 -14.92 -1.48
CA LEU A 138 5.11 -13.58 -1.19
C LEU A 138 4.68 -12.86 -2.47
N ARG A 139 5.57 -12.72 -3.47
CA ARG A 139 5.25 -12.03 -4.74
C ARG A 139 4.13 -12.72 -5.53
N LYS A 140 3.98 -14.04 -5.36
CA LYS A 140 2.91 -14.81 -6.02
C LYS A 140 1.53 -14.42 -5.50
N HIS A 141 1.41 -14.13 -4.21
CA HIS A 141 0.10 -13.97 -3.54
C HIS A 141 -0.18 -12.56 -3.01
N HIS A 142 0.82 -11.68 -3.00
CA HIS A 142 0.70 -10.33 -2.45
C HIS A 142 1.21 -9.29 -3.45
N PRO A 143 0.48 -8.16 -3.63
CA PRO A 143 0.98 -7.07 -4.44
C PRO A 143 2.23 -6.48 -3.77
N MET A 144 3.21 -6.13 -4.59
CA MET A 144 4.42 -5.46 -4.13
C MET A 144 4.38 -4.02 -4.58
N TYR A 145 4.39 -3.09 -3.63
CA TYR A 145 4.39 -1.65 -3.90
C TYR A 145 5.78 -1.04 -3.70
N GLY A 146 6.09 0.01 -4.47
CA GLY A 146 7.37 0.71 -4.45
C GLY A 146 7.60 1.56 -5.69
N ASP A 147 8.88 1.83 -5.98
CA ASP A 147 9.28 2.48 -7.22
C ASP A 147 9.15 1.50 -8.40
N PRO A 148 8.31 1.77 -9.42
CA PRO A 148 8.23 0.91 -10.59
C PRO A 148 9.56 0.83 -11.35
N ALA A 149 10.45 1.81 -11.26
CA ALA A 149 11.77 1.75 -11.91
C ALA A 149 12.75 0.81 -11.19
N ASP A 150 12.45 0.36 -9.97
CA ASP A 150 13.30 -0.58 -9.25
C ASP A 150 13.22 -1.98 -9.89
N THR A 151 14.30 -2.36 -10.56
CA THR A 151 14.48 -3.69 -11.16
C THR A 151 15.45 -4.58 -10.39
N SER A 152 15.82 -4.22 -9.17
CA SER A 152 16.80 -4.97 -8.37
C SER A 152 16.31 -6.37 -7.99
N GLN A 153 14.99 -6.55 -7.83
CA GLN A 153 14.37 -7.80 -7.38
C GLN A 153 13.42 -8.45 -8.39
N ALA A 154 12.93 -7.70 -9.38
CA ALA A 154 11.96 -8.16 -10.36
C ALA A 154 12.05 -7.33 -11.65
N THR A 155 11.59 -7.89 -12.77
CA THR A 155 11.64 -7.21 -14.09
C THR A 155 10.27 -7.30 -14.80
N GLY A 156 10.10 -6.50 -15.86
CA GLY A 156 8.88 -6.54 -16.68
C GLY A 156 7.62 -6.26 -15.86
N ASP A 157 6.64 -7.18 -15.96
CA ASP A 157 5.35 -7.07 -15.28
C ASP A 157 5.41 -7.47 -13.78
N ASP A 158 6.54 -7.95 -13.28
CA ASP A 158 6.73 -8.37 -11.88
C ASP A 158 7.31 -7.25 -11.00
N ARG A 159 7.71 -6.11 -11.58
CA ARG A 159 8.23 -4.93 -10.87
C ARG A 159 7.25 -4.41 -9.82
N PRO A 160 7.69 -3.62 -8.82
CA PRO A 160 6.78 -2.99 -7.88
C PRO A 160 5.69 -2.14 -8.59
N LEU A 161 4.52 -2.04 -7.97
CA LEU A 161 3.44 -1.14 -8.38
C LEU A 161 3.59 0.20 -7.62
N PRO A 162 3.27 1.35 -8.23
CA PRO A 162 3.18 2.61 -7.50
C PRO A 162 2.11 2.54 -6.39
N TYR A 163 2.40 3.11 -5.21
CA TYR A 163 1.43 3.16 -4.11
C TYR A 163 0.15 3.91 -4.46
N GLU A 164 0.19 4.83 -5.43
CA GLU A 164 -1.00 5.49 -5.95
C GLU A 164 -2.08 4.51 -6.43
N LEU A 165 -1.69 3.32 -6.92
CA LEU A 165 -2.64 2.31 -7.37
C LEU A 165 -3.30 1.52 -6.22
N LYS A 166 -2.80 1.63 -4.99
CA LYS A 166 -3.19 0.74 -3.88
C LYS A 166 -4.71 0.73 -3.64
N GLY A 167 -5.38 1.88 -3.71
CA GLY A 167 -6.82 1.96 -3.53
C GLY A 167 -7.61 1.16 -4.58
N ARG A 168 -7.25 1.27 -5.87
CA ARG A 168 -7.88 0.52 -6.96
C ARG A 168 -7.53 -0.97 -6.89
N VAL A 169 -6.27 -1.29 -6.60
CA VAL A 169 -5.80 -2.67 -6.49
C VAL A 169 -6.50 -3.39 -5.34
N ASP A 170 -6.59 -2.78 -4.16
CA ASP A 170 -7.26 -3.37 -3.00
C ASP A 170 -8.75 -3.60 -3.29
N ALA A 171 -9.42 -2.65 -3.96
CA ALA A 171 -10.81 -2.80 -4.40
C ALA A 171 -10.99 -3.93 -5.43
N TYR A 172 -10.09 -4.04 -6.41
CA TYR A 172 -10.06 -5.13 -7.37
C TYR A 172 -9.89 -6.49 -6.68
N ILE A 173 -8.90 -6.61 -5.81
CA ILE A 173 -8.61 -7.84 -5.06
C ILE A 173 -9.83 -8.26 -4.24
N GLN A 174 -10.42 -7.34 -3.48
CA GLN A 174 -11.62 -7.60 -2.69
C GLN A 174 -12.78 -8.08 -3.56
N LYS A 175 -13.02 -7.42 -4.70
CA LYS A 175 -14.07 -7.80 -5.65
C LYS A 175 -13.86 -9.19 -6.21
N ARG A 176 -12.65 -9.55 -6.64
CA ARG A 176 -12.33 -10.89 -7.17
C ARG A 176 -12.48 -11.99 -6.11
N PHE A 177 -12.06 -11.72 -4.87
CA PHE A 177 -12.26 -12.67 -3.77
C PHE A 177 -13.73 -12.92 -3.44
N GLN A 178 -14.60 -11.92 -3.60
CA GLN A 178 -16.03 -12.05 -3.33
C GLN A 178 -16.81 -12.65 -4.50
N ALA A 179 -16.48 -12.27 -5.74
CA ALA A 179 -17.25 -12.65 -6.92
C ALA A 179 -16.85 -14.02 -7.48
N ASP A 180 -15.55 -14.29 -7.61
CA ASP A 180 -15.04 -15.45 -8.35
C ASP A 180 -13.74 -16.04 -7.77
N PRO A 181 -13.69 -16.40 -6.46
CA PRO A 181 -12.45 -16.74 -5.77
C PRO A 181 -11.68 -17.92 -6.38
N LEU A 182 -12.38 -18.91 -6.94
CA LEU A 182 -11.73 -20.07 -7.59
C LEU A 182 -11.09 -19.71 -8.94
N ILE A 183 -11.72 -18.81 -9.70
CA ILE A 183 -11.18 -18.33 -10.97
C ILE A 183 -9.97 -17.44 -10.67
N TYR A 184 -10.11 -16.54 -9.70
CA TYR A 184 -9.04 -15.66 -9.29
C TYR A 184 -7.81 -16.43 -8.79
N LYS A 185 -8.00 -17.47 -7.96
CA LYS A 185 -6.90 -18.36 -7.53
C LYS A 185 -6.19 -19.02 -8.71
N LYS A 186 -6.95 -19.46 -9.74
CA LYS A 186 -6.36 -20.03 -10.96
C LYS A 186 -5.57 -18.97 -11.73
N GLU A 187 -6.08 -17.76 -11.89
CA GLU A 187 -5.38 -16.67 -12.58
C GLU A 187 -4.08 -16.28 -11.88
N ILE A 188 -4.08 -16.23 -10.54
CA ILE A 188 -2.85 -16.03 -9.75
C ILE A 188 -1.86 -17.17 -10.04
N ALA A 189 -2.32 -18.42 -10.05
CA ALA A 189 -1.46 -19.57 -10.32
C ALA A 189 -0.80 -19.51 -11.71
N HIS A 190 -1.49 -19.02 -12.73
CA HIS A 190 -0.98 -18.90 -14.11
C HIS A 190 -0.17 -17.62 -14.37
N SER A 191 -0.22 -16.63 -13.48
CA SER A 191 0.54 -15.38 -13.61
C SER A 191 1.91 -15.51 -12.94
N SER A 192 2.96 -14.83 -13.38
CA SER A 192 4.29 -14.88 -12.74
C SER A 192 4.24 -14.40 -11.29
N THR A 193 3.63 -13.23 -11.07
CA THR A 193 3.36 -12.64 -9.75
C THR A 193 1.94 -12.07 -9.70
N LEU A 194 1.50 -11.66 -8.51
CA LEU A 194 0.24 -10.93 -8.38
C LEU A 194 0.32 -9.55 -9.07
N ASN A 195 1.49 -8.90 -9.07
CA ASN A 195 1.70 -7.65 -9.80
C ASN A 195 1.48 -7.81 -11.32
N ALA A 196 1.94 -8.92 -11.90
CA ALA A 196 1.70 -9.20 -13.32
C ALA A 196 0.21 -9.38 -13.64
N LEU A 197 -0.51 -10.09 -12.77
CA LEU A 197 -1.97 -10.23 -12.91
C LEU A 197 -2.68 -8.88 -12.81
N ILE A 198 -2.27 -8.04 -11.86
CA ILE A 198 -2.82 -6.68 -11.68
C ILE A 198 -2.55 -5.83 -12.91
N ARG A 199 -1.32 -5.80 -13.44
CA ARG A 199 -1.00 -5.05 -14.67
C ARG A 199 -1.83 -5.52 -15.87
N LYS A 200 -2.07 -6.82 -16.00
CA LYS A 200 -3.00 -7.37 -17.00
C LYS A 200 -4.44 -6.84 -16.78
N GLY A 201 -4.90 -6.80 -15.53
CA GLY A 201 -6.20 -6.22 -15.16
C GLY A 201 -6.31 -4.73 -15.50
N ILE A 202 -5.28 -3.94 -15.21
CA ILE A 202 -5.19 -2.51 -15.55
C ILE A 202 -5.29 -2.31 -17.06
N ARG A 203 -4.48 -3.03 -17.85
CA ARG A 203 -4.48 -2.94 -19.32
C ARG A 203 -5.81 -3.34 -19.96
N SER A 204 -6.59 -4.20 -19.29
CA SER A 204 -7.91 -4.63 -19.76
C SER A 204 -9.08 -3.84 -19.16
N GLY A 205 -8.80 -2.82 -18.32
CA GLY A 205 -9.82 -1.99 -17.69
C GLY A 205 -10.62 -2.67 -16.57
N GLN A 206 -10.08 -3.74 -15.98
CA GLN A 206 -10.71 -4.48 -14.88
C GLN A 206 -10.34 -3.96 -13.49
N VAL A 207 -9.20 -3.26 -13.38
CA VAL A 207 -8.65 -2.62 -12.17
C VAL A 207 -8.83 -1.12 -12.27
#